data_AF-A0A7S3F3E0-F1
#
_entry.id   AF-A0A7S3F3E0-F1
#
_cell.length_a   1.000
_cell.length_b   1.000
_cell.length_c   1.000
_cell.angle_alpha   90.00
_cell.angle_beta   90.00
_cell.angle_gamma   90.00
#
_symmetry.space_group_name_H-M   'P 1'
#
loop_
_entity.id
_entity.type
_entity.pdbx_description
1 polymer ?
#
loop_
_entity_poly.entity_id
_entity_poly.type
_entity_poly.pdbx_seq_one_letter_code
_entity_poly.pdbx_strand_id
1 'polypeptide(L)'
;LADIVVCDGAPDVTGMHDLDEYIQAQLLLSAISITTQLLREGGTFVAKIFRGKDSSLLYSQLKLFFPNVYVAKPKSSRNSSVEAFVVAQGFRLPTGFARDSLSRLDPPDYSAAVPMSGAELLIVPFVACGDLSGYDAD
;
A
#
# COMPACT_ATOMS: atom_id res chain seq x y z
N LEU A 1 15.20 -5.63 -13.15
CA LEU A 1 13.94 -5.63 -12.38
C LEU A 1 14.25 -6.09 -10.96
N ALA A 2 13.59 -5.54 -9.95
CA ALA A 2 13.83 -5.81 -8.53
C ALA A 2 12.94 -6.95 -8.00
N ASP A 3 13.47 -7.73 -7.06
CA ASP A 3 12.73 -8.76 -6.31
C ASP A 3 11.75 -8.16 -5.32
N ILE A 4 12.19 -7.09 -4.63
CA ILE A 4 11.45 -6.42 -3.58
C ILE A 4 11.58 -4.91 -3.75
N VAL A 5 10.48 -4.18 -3.60
CA VAL A 5 10.47 -2.72 -3.45
C VAL A 5 9.86 -2.38 -2.10
N VAL A 6 10.53 -1.50 -1.35
CA VAL A 6 10.11 -1.06 -0.02
C VAL A 6 9.93 0.45 -0.02
N CYS A 7 8.80 0.94 0.50
CA CYS A 7 8.51 2.35 0.69
C CYS A 7 8.21 2.63 2.16
N ASP A 8 9.17 3.16 2.91
CA ASP A 8 8.99 3.54 4.32
C ASP A 8 8.66 5.03 4.52
N GLY A 9 8.35 5.74 3.43
CA GLY A 9 8.07 7.17 3.47
C GLY A 9 6.79 7.49 4.25
N ALA A 10 6.84 8.56 5.04
CA ALA A 10 5.70 9.16 5.70
C ALA A 10 5.85 10.69 5.68
N PRO A 11 4.75 11.46 5.56
CA PRO A 11 4.79 12.90 5.70
C PRO A 11 4.99 13.30 7.15
N ASP A 12 5.40 14.55 7.35
CA ASP A 12 5.37 15.17 8.67
C ASP A 12 3.92 15.23 9.16
N VAL A 13 3.66 14.67 10.34
CA VAL A 13 2.32 14.63 10.93
C VAL A 13 1.92 16.05 11.35
N THR A 14 0.91 16.60 10.68
CA THR A 14 0.40 17.95 10.96
C THR A 14 -0.57 17.95 12.14
N GLY A 15 -1.12 16.79 12.50
CA GLY A 15 -2.18 16.63 13.51
C GLY A 15 -3.58 16.76 12.92
N MET A 16 -3.70 17.15 11.65
CA MET A 16 -4.94 17.07 10.88
C MET A 16 -5.00 15.72 10.17
N HIS A 17 -5.63 14.74 10.81
CA HIS A 17 -5.63 13.34 10.34
C HIS A 17 -6.08 13.16 8.89
N ASP A 18 -7.09 13.90 8.44
CA ASP A 18 -7.59 13.81 7.06
C ASP A 18 -6.53 14.28 6.04
N LEU A 19 -5.76 15.34 6.38
CA LEU A 19 -4.68 15.84 5.54
C LEU A 19 -3.49 14.89 5.54
N ASP A 20 -3.11 14.39 6.71
CA ASP A 20 -2.00 13.45 6.87
C ASP A 20 -2.29 12.13 6.11
N GLU A 21 -3.52 11.63 6.16
CA GLU A 21 -3.99 10.46 5.39
C GLU A 21 -3.95 10.74 3.88
N TYR A 22 -4.42 11.90 3.44
CA TYR A 22 -4.38 12.30 2.03
C TYR A 22 -2.95 12.36 1.48
N ILE A 23 -2.02 12.99 2.21
CA ILE A 23 -0.62 13.11 1.78
C ILE A 23 0.05 11.72 1.76
N GLN A 24 -0.21 10.86 2.76
CA GLN A 24 0.28 9.48 2.76
C GLN A 24 -0.22 8.71 1.54
N ALA A 25 -1.49 8.89 1.16
CA ALA A 25 -2.06 8.24 -0.02
C ALA A 25 -1.37 8.70 -1.32
N GLN A 26 -1.07 9.99 -1.48
CA GLN A 26 -0.34 10.51 -2.64
C GLN A 26 1.09 9.95 -2.74
N LEU A 27 1.78 9.83 -1.60
CA LEU A 27 3.11 9.23 -1.54
C LEU A 27 3.08 7.75 -1.95
N LEU A 28 2.10 7.02 -1.44
CA LEU A 28 1.94 5.60 -1.73
C LEU A 28 1.57 5.35 -3.19
N LEU A 29 0.72 6.19 -3.75
CA LEU A 29 0.40 6.18 -5.17
C LEU A 29 1.66 6.35 -6.03
N SER A 30 2.47 7.35 -5.72
CA SER A 30 3.75 7.58 -6.40
C SER A 30 4.65 6.35 -6.30
N ALA A 31 4.70 5.73 -5.12
CA ALA A 31 5.47 4.50 -4.90
C ALA A 31 4.95 3.31 -5.73
N ILE A 32 3.63 3.13 -5.87
CA ILE A 32 3.05 2.08 -6.71
C ILE A 32 3.39 2.30 -8.19
N SER A 33 3.33 3.54 -8.68
CA SER A 33 3.71 3.86 -10.07
C SER A 33 5.17 3.51 -10.37
N ILE A 34 6.08 3.80 -9.43
CA ILE A 34 7.50 3.40 -9.55
C ILE A 34 7.63 1.87 -9.45
N THR A 35 6.92 1.25 -8.52
CA THR A 35 6.97 -0.20 -8.26
C THR A 35 6.60 -1.00 -9.48
N THR A 36 5.51 -0.66 -10.17
CA THR A 36 5.05 -1.40 -11.36
C THR A 36 6.06 -1.38 -12.51
N GLN A 37 6.93 -0.38 -12.56
CA GLN A 37 8.02 -0.29 -13.53
C GLN A 37 9.25 -1.09 -13.09
N LEU A 38 9.58 -1.09 -11.79
CA LEU A 38 10.79 -1.71 -11.26
C LEU A 38 10.64 -3.19 -10.91
N LEU A 39 9.47 -3.63 -10.44
CA LEU A 39 9.28 -4.98 -9.92
C LEU A 39 9.30 -6.03 -11.03
N ARG A 40 9.95 -7.17 -10.77
CA ARG A 40 9.82 -8.36 -11.63
C ARG A 40 8.49 -9.08 -11.36
N GLU A 41 8.06 -9.89 -12.32
CA GLU A 41 6.95 -10.81 -12.07
C GLU A 41 7.23 -11.71 -10.85
N GLY A 42 6.21 -11.88 -10.02
CA GLY A 42 6.30 -12.59 -8.75
C GLY A 42 6.96 -11.81 -7.61
N GLY A 43 7.45 -10.59 -7.84
CA GLY A 43 8.10 -9.78 -6.81
C GLY A 43 7.15 -9.32 -5.69
N THR A 44 7.74 -8.69 -4.67
CA THR A 44 7.02 -8.19 -3.48
C THR A 44 7.14 -6.67 -3.34
N PHE A 45 6.05 -6.03 -2.97
CA PHE A 45 6.00 -4.63 -2.58
C PHE A 45 5.63 -4.51 -1.10
N VAL A 46 6.37 -3.70 -0.36
CA VAL A 46 6.08 -3.40 1.05
C VAL A 46 6.04 -1.89 1.22
N ALA A 47 5.00 -1.35 1.86
CA ALA A 47 4.93 0.08 2.10
C ALA A 47 4.31 0.45 3.45
N LYS A 48 4.83 1.52 4.06
CA LYS A 48 4.24 2.15 5.24
C LYS A 48 2.92 2.79 4.86
N ILE A 49 1.90 2.57 5.70
CA ILE A 49 0.57 3.12 5.56
C ILE A 49 0.09 3.65 6.92
N PHE A 50 -0.81 4.64 6.89
CA PHE A 50 -1.64 4.95 8.03
C PHE A 50 -2.95 4.18 7.90
N ARG A 51 -3.32 3.40 8.93
CA ARG A 51 -4.59 2.68 8.99
C ARG A 51 -5.72 3.67 9.28
N GLY A 52 -6.15 4.37 8.23
CA GLY A 52 -7.31 5.25 8.23
C GLY A 52 -8.54 4.62 7.59
N LYS A 53 -9.54 5.47 7.31
CA LYS A 53 -10.84 5.04 6.77
C LYS A 53 -10.72 4.51 5.34
N ASP A 54 -9.73 4.98 4.57
CA ASP A 54 -9.60 4.67 3.15
C ASP A 54 -8.64 3.50 2.84
N SER A 55 -8.22 2.77 3.89
CA SER A 55 -7.33 1.61 3.76
C SER A 55 -7.89 0.47 2.88
N SER A 56 -9.22 0.37 2.77
CA SER A 56 -9.90 -0.62 1.90
C SER A 56 -9.73 -0.30 0.40
N LEU A 57 -9.74 0.98 0.03
CA LEU A 57 -9.56 1.40 -1.37
C LEU A 57 -8.16 1.04 -1.87
N LEU A 58 -7.14 1.38 -1.07
CA LEU A 58 -5.76 1.01 -1.35
C LEU A 58 -5.60 -0.51 -1.53
N TYR A 59 -6.21 -1.28 -0.64
CA TYR A 59 -6.17 -2.75 -0.72
C TYR A 59 -6.75 -3.26 -2.05
N SER A 60 -7.92 -2.74 -2.44
CA SER A 60 -8.57 -3.08 -3.71
C SER A 60 -7.70 -2.73 -4.92
N GLN A 61 -7.03 -1.58 -4.90
CA GLN A 61 -6.10 -1.17 -5.96
C GLN A 61 -4.89 -2.11 -6.06
N LEU A 62 -4.28 -2.46 -4.92
CA LEU A 62 -3.15 -3.39 -4.89
C LEU A 62 -3.56 -4.79 -5.35
N LYS A 63 -4.78 -5.25 -5.03
CA LYS A 63 -5.30 -6.54 -5.47
C LYS A 63 -5.41 -6.70 -6.99
N LEU A 64 -5.46 -5.60 -7.75
CA LEU A 64 -5.41 -5.64 -9.21
C LEU A 64 -4.06 -6.17 -9.73
N PHE A 65 -2.96 -5.89 -9.01
CA PHE A 65 -1.60 -6.25 -9.41
C PHE A 65 -1.00 -7.38 -8.59
N PHE A 66 -1.52 -7.63 -7.39
CA PHE A 66 -0.97 -8.58 -6.43
C PHE A 66 -2.06 -9.56 -5.96
N PRO A 67 -1.89 -10.88 -6.18
CA PRO A 67 -2.85 -11.87 -5.71
C PRO A 67 -2.92 -11.93 -4.18
N ASN A 68 -1.81 -11.66 -3.48
CA ASN A 68 -1.72 -11.72 -2.03
C ASN A 68 -1.41 -10.33 -1.49
N VAL A 69 -2.33 -9.76 -0.71
CA VAL A 69 -2.16 -8.46 -0.05
C VAL A 69 -2.62 -8.63 1.39
N TYR A 70 -1.87 -8.10 2.35
CA TYR A 70 -2.26 -8.06 3.76
C TYR A 70 -1.58 -6.88 4.45
N VAL A 71 -2.11 -6.49 5.60
CA VAL A 71 -1.53 -5.45 6.45
C VAL A 71 -0.79 -6.11 7.60
N ALA A 72 0.46 -5.74 7.76
CA ALA A 72 1.36 -6.16 8.81
C ALA A 72 1.58 -5.01 9.81
N LYS A 73 1.40 -5.25 11.11
CA LYS A 73 1.91 -4.35 12.15
C LYS A 73 3.05 -5.04 12.90
N PRO A 74 4.30 -4.58 12.75
CA PRO A 74 5.43 -5.16 13.46
C PRO A 74 5.41 -4.75 14.93
N LYS A 75 5.93 -5.62 15.81
CA LYS A 75 6.11 -5.34 17.25
C LYS A 75 6.91 -4.08 17.55
N SER A 76 7.83 -3.69 16.66
CA SER A 76 8.63 -2.47 16.79
C SER A 76 7.81 -1.19 16.55
N SER A 77 6.60 -1.29 15.99
CA SER A 77 5.68 -0.16 15.86
C SER A 77 4.88 0.01 17.16
N ARG A 78 4.81 1.25 17.65
CA ARG A 78 4.04 1.58 18.88
C ARG A 78 2.59 1.16 18.73
N ASN A 79 2.00 0.59 19.77
CA ASN A 79 0.61 0.13 19.68
C ASN A 79 -0.36 1.31 19.47
N SER A 80 -0.04 2.48 20.05
CA SER A 80 -0.77 3.74 19.89
C SER A 80 -0.65 4.38 18.50
N SER A 81 0.31 3.97 17.67
CA SER A 81 0.47 4.51 16.31
C SER A 81 -0.57 3.92 15.35
N VAL A 82 -1.10 4.75 14.45
CA VAL A 82 -1.93 4.31 13.32
C VAL A 82 -1.11 3.68 12.19
N GLU A 83 0.22 3.69 12.31
CA GLU A 83 1.13 3.12 11.32
C GLU A 83 1.03 1.60 11.25
N ALA A 84 1.01 1.12 10.02
CA ALA A 84 1.19 -0.28 9.67
C ALA A 84 1.92 -0.37 8.33
N PHE A 85 2.17 -1.59 7.87
CA PHE A 85 2.76 -1.86 6.56
C PHE A 85 1.77 -2.66 5.73
N VAL A 86 1.58 -2.28 4.47
CA VAL A 86 0.97 -3.19 3.50
C VAL A 86 2.06 -4.08 2.90
N VAL A 87 1.78 -5.37 2.80
CA VAL A 87 2.63 -6.36 2.14
C VAL A 87 1.86 -6.96 0.98
N ALA A 88 2.35 -6.72 -0.23
CA ALA A 88 1.73 -7.15 -1.48
C ALA A 88 2.71 -8.07 -2.23
N GLN A 89 2.32 -9.32 -2.42
CA GLN A 89 3.20 -10.39 -2.94
C GLN A 89 2.67 -10.97 -4.24
N GLY A 90 3.61 -11.39 -5.10
CA GLY A 90 3.30 -12.09 -6.34
C GLY A 90 2.90 -11.17 -7.48
N PHE A 91 3.61 -10.05 -7.65
CA PHE A 91 3.30 -9.05 -8.67
C PHE A 91 3.03 -9.66 -10.06
N ARG A 92 1.89 -9.29 -10.64
CA ARG A 92 1.50 -9.61 -12.00
C ARG A 92 0.86 -8.40 -12.64
N LEU A 93 1.32 -8.08 -13.84
CA LEU A 93 0.74 -6.99 -14.62
C LEU A 93 -0.53 -7.51 -15.31
N PRO A 94 -1.69 -6.83 -15.18
CA PRO A 94 -2.91 -7.22 -15.88
C PRO A 94 -2.69 -7.28 -17.40
N THR A 95 -3.35 -8.22 -18.08
CA THR A 95 -3.31 -8.33 -19.54
C THR A 95 -3.81 -7.03 -20.18
N GLY A 96 -2.96 -6.37 -20.97
CA GLY A 96 -3.28 -5.09 -21.62
C GLY A 96 -2.72 -3.85 -20.90
N PHE A 97 -2.13 -3.99 -19.71
CA PHE A 97 -1.38 -2.90 -19.08
C PHE A 97 0.04 -2.84 -19.66
N ALA A 98 0.43 -1.71 -20.26
CA ALA A 98 1.83 -1.47 -20.63
C ALA A 98 2.56 -0.82 -19.44
N ARG A 99 3.84 -1.18 -19.23
CA ARG A 99 4.66 -0.63 -18.13
C ARG A 99 4.81 0.90 -18.23
N ASP A 100 4.73 1.45 -19.44
CA ASP A 100 4.80 2.89 -19.71
C ASP A 100 3.44 3.60 -19.58
N SER A 101 2.33 2.88 -19.38
CA SER A 101 1.02 3.51 -19.18
C SER A 101 0.89 4.18 -17.82
N LEU A 102 1.71 3.79 -16.84
CA LEU A 102 1.68 4.31 -15.47
C LEU A 102 2.60 5.52 -15.26
N SER A 103 3.56 5.76 -16.18
CA SER A 103 4.42 6.95 -16.19
C SER A 103 3.65 8.22 -16.58
N ARG A 104 2.52 8.06 -17.30
CA ARG A 104 1.62 9.13 -17.77
C ARG A 104 0.43 9.39 -16.85
N LEU A 105 0.39 8.71 -15.71
CA LEU A 105 -0.56 9.04 -14.67
C LEU A 105 -0.05 10.31 -13.96
N ASP A 106 -0.36 11.48 -14.55
CA ASP A 106 -0.68 12.66 -13.74
C ASP A 106 -1.54 12.19 -12.57
N PRO A 107 -1.32 12.67 -11.32
CA PRO A 107 -1.94 12.12 -10.10
C PRO A 107 -3.39 11.81 -10.42
N PRO A 108 -3.74 10.52 -10.63
CA PRO A 108 -4.98 10.23 -11.32
C PRO A 108 -6.08 10.78 -10.46
N ASP A 109 -6.98 11.51 -11.12
CA ASP A 109 -8.33 11.59 -10.63
C ASP A 109 -8.87 10.15 -10.62
N TYR A 110 -8.53 9.40 -9.57
CA TYR A 110 -8.87 7.99 -9.38
C TYR A 110 -10.37 7.80 -9.20
N SER A 111 -11.15 8.89 -9.06
CA SER A 111 -12.59 8.86 -9.23
C SER A 111 -13.00 8.36 -10.62
N ALA A 112 -12.17 8.59 -11.64
CA ALA A 112 -12.47 8.28 -13.04
C ALA A 112 -11.83 6.96 -13.53
N ALA A 113 -10.68 6.56 -12.99
CA ALA A 113 -9.91 5.42 -13.50
C ALA A 113 -10.34 4.05 -12.91
N VAL A 114 -11.10 4.04 -11.83
CA VAL A 114 -11.63 2.81 -11.23
C VAL A 114 -13.15 2.89 -11.32
N PRO A 115 -13.83 1.91 -11.95
CA PRO A 115 -15.28 1.84 -11.85
C PRO A 115 -15.65 1.82 -10.37
N MET A 116 -16.35 2.86 -9.90
CA MET A 116 -16.99 2.96 -8.58
C MET A 116 -18.12 1.92 -8.38
N SER A 117 -18.09 0.84 -9.16
CA SER A 117 -19.02 -0.28 -9.09
C SER A 117 -18.40 -1.35 -8.20
N GLY A 118 -18.67 -1.25 -6.90
CA GLY A 118 -18.35 -2.31 -5.95
C GLY A 118 -17.07 -2.08 -5.14
N ALA A 119 -16.92 -0.90 -4.54
CA ALA A 119 -16.12 -0.77 -3.33
C ALA A 119 -16.81 -1.57 -2.21
N GLU A 120 -16.85 -2.89 -2.34
CA GLU A 120 -17.16 -3.78 -1.23
C GLU A 120 -16.15 -3.45 -0.13
N LEU A 121 -16.66 -3.25 1.08
CA LEU A 121 -15.86 -3.15 2.28
C LEU A 121 -15.13 -4.49 2.47
N LEU A 122 -14.01 -4.65 1.80
CA LEU A 122 -13.19 -5.84 1.88
C LEU A 122 -12.46 -5.84 3.21
N ILE A 123 -12.65 -6.92 3.96
CA ILE A 123 -11.89 -7.16 5.18
C ILE A 123 -10.43 -7.40 4.76
N VAL A 124 -9.58 -6.43 5.06
CA VAL A 124 -8.15 -6.52 4.81
C VAL A 124 -7.52 -7.48 5.82
N PRO A 125 -6.87 -8.57 5.40
CA PRO A 125 -6.19 -9.47 6.32
C PRO A 125 -5.13 -8.72 7.12
N PHE A 126 -5.13 -8.89 8.44
CA PHE A 126 -4.19 -8.24 9.35
C PHE A 126 -3.31 -9.27 10.03
N VAL A 127 -2.00 -9.02 10.02
CA VAL A 127 -0.97 -9.90 10.57
C VAL A 127 -0.14 -9.12 11.59
N ALA A 128 -0.06 -9.62 12.81
CA ALA A 128 0.95 -9.15 13.77
C ALA A 128 2.29 -9.79 13.41
N CYS A 129 3.35 -8.98 13.29
CA CYS A 129 4.67 -9.47 12.87
C CYS A 129 5.70 -9.35 14.01
N GLY A 130 6.53 -10.37 14.18
CA GLY A 130 7.59 -10.41 15.17
C GLY A 130 7.77 -11.80 15.78
N ASP A 131 8.80 -11.95 16.60
CA ASP A 131 9.03 -13.15 17.40
C ASP A 131 8.12 -13.14 18.64
N LEU A 132 7.56 -14.29 19.02
CA LEU A 132 6.85 -14.49 20.28
C LEU A 132 7.74 -14.21 21.51
N SER A 133 9.06 -14.27 21.36
CA SER A 133 10.03 -14.09 22.45
C SER A 133 10.47 -12.64 22.70
N GLY A 134 10.18 -11.71 21.78
CA GLY A 134 10.64 -10.32 21.83
C GLY A 134 9.78 -9.38 22.69
N TYR A 135 10.43 -8.41 23.33
CA TYR A 135 9.82 -7.33 24.11
C TYR A 135 8.94 -6.45 23.21
N ASP A 136 7.73 -6.11 23.65
CA ASP A 136 6.81 -5.24 22.91
C ASP A 136 7.26 -3.77 23.03
N ALA A 137 7.03 -2.96 22.00
CA ALA A 137 7.47 -1.55 21.95
C ALA A 137 6.62 -0.58 22.80
N ASP A 138 5.89 -1.10 23.79
CA ASP A 138 5.07 -0.33 24.74
C ASP A 138 5.81 -0.10 26.08
#